data_AF-A0A961T9U5-F1
#
_entry.id   AF-A0A961T9U5-F1
#
_cell.length_a   1.000
_cell.length_b   1.000
_cell.length_c   1.000
_cell.angle_alpha   90.00
_cell.angle_beta   90.00
_cell.angle_gamma   90.00
#
_symmetry.space_group_name_H-M   'P 1'
#
loop_
_entity.id
_entity.type
_entity.pdbx_description
1 polymer ?
#
loop_
_entity_poly.entity_id
_entity_poly.type
_entity_poly.pdbx_seq_one_letter_code
_entity_poly.pdbx_strand_id
1 'polypeptide(L)'
;LIGGKGNDVQFGGKGNDTLIGGKGNDVLKGGEGNDVQHGGKGNDVLIGGRGNDKIDGGKGHDTAVFRSESSDSKIFRSRDGNRVIVKGPEGRDVLKNVETLKFKDRSIDASSIQQRPAHKHPAPNC
;
A
#
# COMPACT_ATOMS: atom_id res chain seq x y z
N LEU A 1 -16.15 -5.57 -4.48
CA LEU A 1 -16.26 -6.94 -3.91
C LEU A 1 -16.15 -6.84 -2.39
N ILE A 2 -16.85 -7.71 -1.65
CA ILE A 2 -16.87 -7.73 -0.18
C ILE A 2 -16.75 -9.20 0.28
N GLY A 3 -15.78 -9.50 1.15
CA GLY A 3 -15.52 -10.85 1.70
C GLY A 3 -16.40 -11.17 2.91
N GLY A 4 -16.36 -10.30 3.93
CA GLY A 4 -17.27 -10.36 5.07
C GLY A 4 -16.62 -10.93 6.33
N LYS A 5 -16.88 -12.19 6.68
CA LYS A 5 -16.28 -12.86 7.84
C LYS A 5 -15.49 -14.07 7.35
N GLY A 6 -14.36 -14.34 8.00
CA GLY A 6 -13.49 -15.46 7.65
C GLY A 6 -12.30 -14.96 6.84
N ASN A 7 -11.42 -15.87 6.43
CA ASN A 7 -10.26 -15.52 5.62
C ASN A 7 -10.66 -15.62 4.15
N ASP A 8 -10.72 -14.49 3.45
CA ASP A 8 -11.20 -14.40 2.09
C ASP A 8 -10.06 -14.18 1.07
N VAL A 9 -10.28 -14.62 -0.17
CA VAL A 9 -9.41 -14.30 -1.30
C VAL A 9 -10.22 -13.61 -2.38
N GLN A 10 -9.88 -12.36 -2.70
CA GLN A 10 -10.59 -11.55 -3.69
C GLN A 10 -9.66 -11.08 -4.80
N PHE A 11 -10.23 -10.98 -6.01
CA PHE A 11 -9.53 -10.54 -7.22
C PHE A 11 -10.42 -9.53 -7.97
N GLY A 12 -9.94 -8.30 -8.18
CA GLY A 12 -10.63 -7.25 -8.93
C GLY A 12 -10.53 -7.46 -10.44
N GLY A 13 -9.30 -7.64 -10.92
CA GLY A 13 -9.04 -7.96 -12.32
C GLY A 13 -8.67 -6.74 -13.12
N LYS A 14 -9.51 -6.35 -14.08
CA LYS A 14 -9.26 -5.16 -14.93
C LYS A 14 -10.26 -4.08 -14.57
N GLY A 15 -9.82 -2.84 -14.59
CA GLY A 15 -10.64 -1.68 -14.28
C GLY A 15 -10.35 -1.16 -12.87
N ASN A 16 -11.03 -0.09 -12.48
CA ASN A 16 -10.87 0.47 -11.14
C ASN A 16 -11.82 -0.26 -10.19
N ASP A 17 -11.27 -1.10 -9.33
CA ASP A 17 -12.04 -1.95 -8.42
C ASP A 17 -12.08 -1.39 -7.00
N THR A 18 -13.08 -1.82 -6.24
CA THR A 18 -13.13 -1.63 -4.78
C THR A 18 -13.26 -2.97 -4.10
N LEU A 19 -12.28 -3.34 -3.28
CA LEU A 19 -12.20 -4.61 -2.57
C LEU A 19 -12.25 -4.37 -1.05
N ILE A 20 -13.09 -5.14 -0.35
CA ILE A 20 -13.25 -5.04 1.10
C ILE A 20 -13.12 -6.45 1.68
N GLY A 21 -12.09 -6.71 2.48
CA GLY A 21 -11.83 -7.99 3.14
C GLY A 21 -12.88 -8.27 4.22
N GLY A 22 -12.84 -7.52 5.31
CA GLY A 22 -13.85 -7.59 6.37
C GLY A 22 -13.24 -8.02 7.70
N LYS A 23 -13.59 -9.20 8.20
CA LYS A 23 -12.98 -9.79 9.40
C LYS A 23 -12.29 -11.09 9.01
N GLY A 24 -11.04 -11.26 9.40
CA GLY A 24 -10.23 -12.44 9.10
C GLY A 24 -8.95 -12.00 8.42
N ASN A 25 -8.08 -12.95 8.12
CA ASN A 25 -6.83 -12.65 7.42
C ASN A 25 -7.10 -12.81 5.92
N ASP A 26 -7.27 -11.68 5.23
CA ASP A 26 -7.74 -11.64 3.86
C ASP A 26 -6.58 -11.48 2.86
N VAL A 27 -6.80 -11.93 1.62
CA VAL A 27 -5.91 -11.70 0.49
C VAL A 27 -6.67 -10.94 -0.58
N LEU A 28 -6.33 -9.67 -0.77
CA LEU A 28 -6.95 -8.81 -1.79
C LEU A 28 -5.97 -8.54 -2.93
N LYS A 29 -6.44 -8.72 -4.17
CA LYS A 29 -5.68 -8.47 -5.40
C LYS A 29 -6.47 -7.53 -6.30
N GLY A 30 -6.00 -6.30 -6.46
CA GLY A 30 -6.62 -5.27 -7.29
C GLY A 30 -6.54 -5.64 -8.77
N GLY A 31 -5.34 -5.64 -9.33
CA GLY A 31 -5.10 -6.10 -10.70
C GLY A 31 -4.60 -4.96 -11.59
N GLU A 32 -5.30 -4.64 -12.67
CA GLU A 32 -5.01 -3.50 -13.53
C GLU A 32 -6.05 -2.40 -13.31
N GLY A 33 -5.64 -1.20 -12.93
CA GLY A 33 -6.53 -0.07 -12.70
C GLY A 33 -6.14 0.70 -11.45
N ASN A 34 -6.86 1.77 -11.15
CA ASN A 34 -6.68 2.49 -9.89
C ASN A 34 -7.65 1.92 -8.86
N ASP A 35 -7.15 1.02 -8.02
CA ASP A 35 -7.98 0.24 -7.11
C ASP A 35 -8.07 0.87 -5.72
N VAL A 36 -9.14 0.51 -5.00
CA VAL A 36 -9.33 0.83 -3.59
C VAL A 36 -9.46 -0.47 -2.81
N GLN A 37 -8.57 -0.70 -1.86
CA GLN A 37 -8.55 -1.90 -1.03
C GLN A 37 -8.68 -1.55 0.45
N HIS A 38 -9.57 -2.26 1.14
CA HIS A 38 -9.78 -2.19 2.57
C HIS A 38 -9.63 -3.60 3.16
N GLY A 39 -8.55 -3.87 3.89
CA GLY A 39 -8.31 -5.18 4.54
C GLY A 39 -9.36 -5.44 5.62
N GLY A 40 -9.42 -4.57 6.64
CA GLY A 40 -10.46 -4.59 7.65
C GLY A 40 -9.90 -4.98 9.00
N LYS A 41 -10.25 -6.15 9.52
CA LYS A 41 -9.70 -6.69 10.77
C LYS A 41 -9.00 -7.99 10.47
N GLY A 42 -7.78 -8.15 10.96
CA GLY A 42 -6.98 -9.35 10.77
C GLY A 42 -5.62 -8.95 10.20
N ASN A 43 -4.81 -9.94 9.86
CA ASN A 43 -3.52 -9.70 9.24
C ASN A 43 -3.68 -9.93 7.74
N ASP A 44 -3.82 -8.85 6.99
CA ASP A 44 -4.22 -8.90 5.59
C ASP A 44 -3.01 -8.84 4.64
N VAL A 45 -3.17 -9.45 3.47
CA VAL A 45 -2.21 -9.39 2.36
C VAL A 45 -2.85 -8.65 1.19
N LEU A 46 -2.30 -7.48 0.86
CA LEU A 46 -2.90 -6.52 -0.07
C LEU A 46 -1.97 -6.35 -1.26
N ILE A 47 -2.46 -6.64 -2.46
CA ILE A 47 -1.71 -6.51 -3.71
C ILE A 47 -2.46 -5.52 -4.58
N GLY A 48 -1.95 -4.30 -4.70
CA GLY A 48 -2.48 -3.25 -5.59
C GLY A 48 -2.53 -3.73 -7.03
N GLY A 49 -1.35 -3.95 -7.59
CA GLY A 49 -1.20 -4.30 -8.99
C GLY A 49 -0.75 -3.09 -9.78
N ARG A 50 -1.13 -3.01 -11.06
CA ARG A 50 -0.79 -1.86 -11.92
C ARG A 50 -1.83 -0.76 -11.75
N GLY A 51 -1.36 0.47 -11.61
CA GLY A 51 -2.18 1.67 -11.52
C GLY A 51 -1.83 2.46 -10.27
N ASN A 52 -2.69 3.39 -9.88
CA ASN A 52 -2.47 4.20 -8.69
C ASN A 52 -3.46 3.79 -7.62
N ASP A 53 -3.02 2.93 -6.70
CA ASP A 53 -3.90 2.28 -5.76
C ASP A 53 -4.01 3.02 -4.43
N LYS A 54 -5.14 2.83 -3.76
CA LYS A 54 -5.37 3.26 -2.38
C LYS A 54 -5.59 2.02 -1.53
N ILE A 55 -4.69 1.79 -0.57
CA ILE A 55 -4.71 0.61 0.28
C ILE A 55 -4.83 1.05 1.75
N ASP A 56 -5.86 0.57 2.45
CA ASP A 56 -6.00 0.67 3.90
C ASP A 56 -6.02 -0.74 4.48
N GLY A 57 -4.98 -1.16 5.22
CA GLY A 57 -4.94 -2.49 5.82
C GLY A 57 -5.94 -2.65 6.95
N GLY A 58 -6.12 -1.61 7.74
CA GLY A 58 -7.12 -1.56 8.79
C GLY A 58 -6.53 -1.93 10.15
N LYS A 59 -7.03 -2.97 10.79
CA LYS A 59 -6.60 -3.41 12.12
C LYS A 59 -5.89 -4.74 12.02
N GLY A 60 -4.65 -4.77 12.46
CA GLY A 60 -3.85 -5.99 12.59
C GLY A 60 -2.44 -5.70 12.13
N HIS A 61 -1.77 -6.73 11.64
CA HIS A 61 -0.45 -6.61 11.02
C HIS A 61 -0.57 -6.93 9.54
N ASP A 62 -0.65 -5.86 8.74
CA ASP A 62 -0.99 -5.91 7.33
C ASP A 62 0.27 -5.82 6.46
N THR A 63 0.24 -6.54 5.35
CA THR A 63 1.34 -6.60 4.38
C THR A 63 0.86 -6.16 3.01
N ALA A 64 1.42 -5.06 2.50
CA ALA A 64 1.29 -4.70 1.09
C ALA A 64 2.42 -5.34 0.26
N VAL A 65 2.06 -6.03 -0.82
CA VAL A 65 3.02 -6.76 -1.66
C VAL A 65 3.15 -6.10 -3.03
N PHE A 66 4.39 -5.83 -3.41
CA PHE A 66 4.79 -5.26 -4.69
C PHE A 66 5.58 -6.29 -5.50
N ARG A 67 5.38 -6.34 -6.82
CA ARG A 67 6.08 -7.32 -7.68
C ARG A 67 7.39 -6.80 -8.26
N SER A 68 7.79 -5.57 -7.91
CA SER A 68 9.08 -4.98 -8.27
C SER A 68 10.13 -5.16 -7.16
N GLU A 69 11.38 -4.84 -7.48
CA GLU A 69 12.43 -4.65 -6.47
C GLU A 69 12.21 -3.34 -5.71
N SER A 70 12.68 -3.26 -4.47
CA SER A 70 12.54 -2.05 -3.66
C SER A 70 13.35 -0.87 -4.19
N SER A 71 14.45 -1.14 -4.91
CA SER A 71 15.31 -0.12 -5.55
C SER A 71 14.63 0.61 -6.71
N ASP A 72 13.67 -0.02 -7.36
CA ASP A 72 12.93 0.57 -8.49
C ASP A 72 11.84 1.54 -8.03
N SER A 73 11.59 1.59 -6.73
CA SER A 73 10.53 2.36 -6.11
C SER A 73 11.06 3.47 -5.21
N LYS A 74 10.46 4.65 -5.31
CA LYS A 74 10.63 5.73 -4.33
C LYS A 74 9.60 5.56 -3.23
N ILE A 75 10.06 5.26 -2.01
CA ILE A 75 9.21 5.00 -0.85
C ILE A 75 9.42 6.12 0.16
N PHE A 76 8.35 6.76 0.59
CA PHE A 76 8.42 7.83 1.57
C PHE A 76 7.10 8.00 2.31
N ARG A 77 7.18 8.55 3.53
CA ARG A 77 6.00 8.92 4.30
C ARG A 77 5.48 10.29 3.85
N SER A 78 4.16 10.40 3.78
CA SER A 78 3.45 11.64 3.50
C SER A 78 3.72 12.69 4.59
N ARG A 79 3.49 13.97 4.25
CA ARG A 79 3.74 15.12 5.13
C ARG A 79 2.87 15.12 6.39
N ASP A 80 1.69 14.51 6.30
CA ASP A 80 0.80 14.28 7.44
C ASP A 80 1.25 13.12 8.34
N GLY A 81 2.30 12.37 7.97
CA GLY A 81 2.79 11.21 8.69
C GLY A 81 1.91 9.96 8.58
N ASN A 82 0.66 10.09 8.13
CA ASN A 82 -0.34 9.04 8.23
C ASN A 82 -0.35 8.05 7.04
N ARG A 83 0.36 8.37 5.97
CA ARG A 83 0.37 7.56 4.74
C ARG A 83 1.77 7.25 4.29
N VAL A 84 1.97 6.05 3.76
CA VAL A 84 3.15 5.68 2.99
C VAL A 84 2.82 5.83 1.51
N ILE A 85 3.73 6.44 0.76
CA ILE A 85 3.63 6.57 -0.69
C ILE A 85 4.70 5.69 -1.29
N VAL A 86 4.30 4.79 -2.19
CA VAL A 86 5.22 4.00 -3.03
C VAL A 86 5.05 4.49 -4.46
N LYS A 87 6.14 4.96 -5.07
CA LYS A 87 6.16 5.35 -6.49
C LYS A 87 7.11 4.42 -7.23
N GLY A 88 6.56 3.45 -7.94
CA GLY A 88 7.33 2.43 -8.64
C GLY A 88 6.88 2.25 -10.10
N PRO A 89 7.34 1.18 -10.76
CA PRO A 89 6.97 0.85 -12.13
C PRO A 89 5.51 0.42 -12.27
N GLU A 90 4.89 -0.08 -11.19
CA GLU A 90 3.47 -0.46 -11.17
C GLU A 90 2.56 0.77 -11.01
N GLY A 91 3.10 1.93 -10.59
CA GLY A 91 2.38 3.19 -10.47
C GLY A 91 2.67 3.91 -9.16
N ARG A 92 1.73 4.76 -8.72
CA ARG A 92 1.82 5.50 -7.46
C ARG A 92 0.73 5.04 -6.50
N ASP A 93 1.16 4.34 -5.46
CA ASP A 93 0.28 3.78 -4.45
C ASP A 93 0.31 4.59 -3.16
N VAL A 94 -0.84 4.64 -2.51
CA VAL A 94 -1.05 5.34 -1.23
C VAL A 94 -1.55 4.34 -0.20
N LEU A 95 -0.73 4.08 0.80
CA LEU A 95 -0.96 3.08 1.83
C LEU A 95 -1.21 3.75 3.17
N LYS A 96 -2.14 3.19 3.94
CA LYS A 96 -2.45 3.58 5.31
C LYS A 96 -2.69 2.31 6.13
N ASN A 97 -2.33 2.33 7.42
CA ASN A 97 -2.51 1.18 8.31
C ASN A 97 -1.92 -0.11 7.70
N VAL A 98 -0.68 -0.01 7.23
CA VAL A 98 0.08 -1.14 6.69
C VAL A 98 1.42 -1.13 7.38
N GLU A 99 1.78 -2.26 8.01
CA GLU A 99 2.98 -2.40 8.81
C GLU A 99 4.17 -2.89 7.98
N THR A 100 3.91 -3.72 6.97
CA THR A 100 4.97 -4.32 6.15
C THR A 100 4.77 -4.04 4.67
N LEU A 101 5.82 -3.54 4.01
CA LEU A 101 5.90 -3.48 2.55
C LEU A 101 6.81 -4.61 2.08
N LYS A 102 6.27 -5.57 1.34
CA LYS A 102 7.00 -6.70 0.78
C LYS A 102 7.33 -6.45 -0.69
N PHE A 103 8.61 -6.34 -1.00
CA PHE A 103 9.15 -6.34 -2.36
C PHE A 103 9.80 -7.69 -2.67
N LYS A 104 10.27 -7.88 -3.91
CA LYS A 104 10.95 -9.12 -4.31
C LYS A 104 12.30 -9.32 -3.62
N ASP A 105 13.09 -8.27 -3.47
CA ASP A 105 14.40 -8.25 -2.80
C ASP A 105 14.30 -8.29 -1.28
N ARG A 106 13.35 -7.57 -0.67
CA ARG A 106 13.25 -7.44 0.79
C ARG A 106 11.87 -7.04 1.31
N SER A 107 11.73 -7.12 2.63
CA SER A 107 10.63 -6.48 3.36
C SER A 107 11.11 -5.19 4.00
N ILE A 108 10.26 -4.17 4.01
CA ILE A 108 10.49 -2.89 4.69
C ILE A 108 9.39 -2.72 5.74
N ASP A 109 9.79 -2.49 6.99
CA ASP A 109 8.87 -2.08 8.04
C ASP A 109 8.43 -0.64 7.77
N ALA A 110 7.12 -0.44 7.66
CA ALA A 110 6.54 0.85 7.36
C ALA A 110 6.92 1.91 8.41
N SER A 111 7.08 1.53 9.68
CA SER A 111 7.47 2.44 10.77
C SER A 111 8.87 3.04 10.55
N SER A 112 9.76 2.35 9.82
CA SER A 112 11.10 2.84 9.48
C SER A 112 11.11 3.88 8.35
N ILE A 113 10.00 4.03 7.62
CA ILE A 113 9.92 4.93 6.46
C ILE A 113 9.81 6.38 6.94
N GLN A 114 10.81 7.17 6.57
CA GLN A 114 10.89 8.59 6.89
C GLN A 114 10.03 9.44 5.94
N GLN A 115 9.62 10.61 6.44
CA GLN A 115 8.96 11.61 5.60
C GLN A 115 9.90 12.08 4.49
N ARG A 116 9.32 12.40 3.34
CA ARG A 116 10.09 13.07 2.29
C ARG A 116 10.62 14.39 2.86
N PRO A 117 11.95 14.63 2.83
CA PRO A 117 12.49 15.89 3.33
C PRO A 117 11.83 17.03 2.55
N ALA A 118 11.31 18.02 3.26
CA ALA A 118 10.93 19.27 2.65
C ALA A 118 12.17 19.81 1.94
N HIS A 119 12.07 20.16 0.66
CA HIS A 119 13.11 20.95 0.02
C HIS A 119 13.36 22.17 0.92
N LYS A 120 14.47 22.19 1.66
CA LYS A 120 14.99 23.43 2.22
C LYS A 120 15.25 24.30 0.99
N HIS A 121 14.43 25.34 0.80
CA HIS A 121 14.88 26.45 -0.01
C HIS A 121 16.24 26.87 0.55
N PRO A 122 17.31 26.92 -0.25
CA PRO A 122 18.52 27.59 0.21
C PRO A 122 18.09 28.99 0.64
N ALA A 123 18.45 29.39 1.86
CA ALA A 123 18.21 30.74 2.33
C ALA A 123 18.77 31.71 1.27
N PRO A 124 18.07 32.81 0.94
CA PRO A 124 18.67 33.83 0.10
C PRO A 124 19.95 34.31 0.80
N ASN A 125 21.09 34.15 0.11
CA ASN A 125 22.36 34.68 0.58
C ASN A 125 22.18 36.18 0.88
N CYS A 126 22.50 36.58 2.12
CA CYS A 126 22.70 37.98 2.48
C CYS A 126 23.95 38.52 1.80
#